data_AF-A0A532USB5-F1
#
_entry.id   AF-A0A532USB5-F1
#
_cell.length_a   1.000
_cell.length_b   1.000
_cell.length_c   1.000
_cell.angle_alpha   90.00
_cell.angle_beta   90.00
_cell.angle_gamma   90.00
#
_symmetry.space_group_name_H-M   'P 1'
#
loop_
_entity.id
_entity.type
_entity.pdbx_description
1 polymer ?
#
loop_
_entity_poly.entity_id
_entity_poly.type
_entity_poly.pdbx_seq_one_letter_code
_entity_poly.pdbx_strand_id
1 'polypeptide(L)'
;MNNRLRTKNAFTLVELLVAMGILAMMMAFASVIFRVGIDAQRTAIANAEIMQKVRAITDQLNADFKGLNKDSEIFVAWVARAVPDAMRKDNDLDGYERFDRIVFFADGDFQSHGANPKIRGNTARICYMLAKKPSPIPGQPPIKVDGQKPEKRILARNQHIMTADPTLPDFFDPNGFTDSQWFEWNNRFEYDKMSLEQWKQIPYENKKNMLSVITGIKFDVPTVSRDVWGSTIDPADPDSIHMLLCDGVAEFKIQSWYDAQQRWVPEVDPDGDGDLSDTNFMRGGGAGGLDPEAVPGVLYPNPPYGVVQINNISYPRSLIDKEHFSAIPGLGRALKFTFTLHDSRGILKEGQTFTHIVYLDN
;
A
#
# COMPACT_ATOMS: atom_id res chain seq x y z
N MET A 1 -55.95 -33.74 67.87
CA MET A 1 -55.26 -33.06 66.75
C MET A 1 -53.83 -32.79 67.17
N ASN A 2 -52.87 -33.57 66.68
CA ASN A 2 -51.44 -33.44 67.00
C ASN A 2 -50.79 -32.41 66.09
N ASN A 3 -50.67 -31.16 66.56
CA ASN A 3 -49.85 -30.16 65.90
C ASN A 3 -48.37 -30.46 66.17
N ARG A 4 -47.74 -31.25 65.29
CA ARG A 4 -46.26 -31.33 65.22
C ARG A 4 -45.74 -29.92 64.91
N LEU A 5 -45.10 -29.29 65.88
CA LEU A 5 -44.28 -28.10 65.66
C LEU A 5 -43.19 -28.48 64.65
N ARG A 6 -43.37 -28.07 63.38
CA ARG A 6 -42.31 -28.07 62.38
C ARG A 6 -41.24 -27.10 62.88
N THR A 7 -40.19 -27.62 63.47
CA THR A 7 -38.94 -26.89 63.65
C THR A 7 -38.45 -26.52 62.25
N LYS A 8 -38.72 -25.29 61.82
CA LYS A 8 -38.10 -24.73 60.62
C LYS A 8 -36.62 -24.59 60.98
N ASN A 9 -35.79 -25.50 60.49
CA ASN A 9 -34.34 -25.43 60.65
C ASN A 9 -33.90 -24.08 60.07
N ALA A 10 -33.53 -23.14 60.94
CA ALA A 10 -32.98 -21.86 60.54
C ALA A 10 -31.53 -22.07 60.12
N PHE A 11 -31.13 -21.48 58.99
CA PHE A 11 -29.74 -21.49 58.55
C PHE A 11 -28.84 -20.87 59.61
N THR A 12 -27.72 -21.51 59.88
CA THR A 12 -26.70 -20.96 60.76
C THR A 12 -25.94 -19.83 60.05
N LEU A 13 -25.44 -18.88 60.83
CA LEU A 13 -24.67 -17.73 60.31
C LEU A 13 -23.42 -18.21 59.51
N VAL A 14 -22.86 -19.36 59.89
CA VAL A 14 -21.75 -20.01 59.19
C VAL A 14 -22.16 -20.51 57.80
N GLU A 15 -23.30 -21.17 57.65
CA GLU A 15 -23.79 -21.65 56.35
C GLU A 15 -24.07 -20.49 55.39
N LEU A 16 -24.60 -19.37 55.89
CA LEU A 16 -24.80 -18.16 55.09
C LEU A 16 -23.46 -17.58 54.59
N LEU A 17 -22.44 -17.51 55.46
CA LEU A 17 -21.10 -17.04 55.08
C LEU A 17 -20.45 -17.94 54.04
N VAL A 18 -20.60 -19.27 54.18
CA VAL A 18 -20.11 -20.25 53.20
C VAL A 18 -20.83 -20.06 51.86
N ALA A 19 -22.16 -19.92 51.86
CA ALA A 19 -22.93 -19.71 50.64
C ALA A 19 -22.53 -18.40 49.93
N MET A 20 -22.32 -17.31 50.67
CA MET A 20 -21.80 -16.05 50.11
C MET A 20 -20.39 -16.20 49.55
N GLY A 21 -19.51 -16.94 50.22
CA GLY A 21 -18.16 -17.24 49.75
C GLY A 21 -18.15 -18.02 48.44
N ILE A 22 -18.99 -19.05 48.33
CA ILE A 22 -19.16 -19.84 47.09
C ILE A 22 -19.71 -18.96 45.97
N LEU A 23 -20.74 -18.15 46.26
CA LEU A 23 -21.31 -17.23 45.27
C LEU A 23 -20.27 -16.24 44.75
N ALA A 24 -19.49 -15.63 45.64
CA ALA A 24 -18.42 -14.70 45.25
C ALA A 24 -17.36 -15.39 44.36
N MET A 25 -16.98 -16.61 44.70
CA MET A 25 -16.04 -17.40 43.91
C MET A 25 -16.61 -17.75 42.52
N MET A 26 -17.87 -18.18 42.44
CA MET A 26 -18.54 -18.44 41.16
C MET A 26 -18.64 -17.18 40.29
N MET A 27 -18.98 -16.04 40.89
CA MET A 27 -19.04 -14.76 40.18
C MET A 27 -17.66 -14.32 39.66
N ALA A 28 -16.60 -14.57 40.42
CA ALA A 28 -15.23 -14.31 39.98
C ALA A 28 -14.85 -15.19 38.78
N PHE A 29 -15.11 -16.50 38.83
CA PHE A 29 -14.85 -17.41 37.72
C PHE A 29 -15.69 -17.08 36.48
N ALA A 30 -16.98 -16.79 36.66
CA ALA A 30 -17.86 -16.38 35.56
C ALA A 30 -17.33 -15.10 34.89
N SER A 31 -16.90 -14.12 35.67
CA SER A 31 -16.34 -12.86 35.16
C SER A 31 -15.10 -13.08 34.30
N VAL A 32 -14.21 -14.00 34.70
CA VAL A 32 -13.02 -14.37 33.91
C VAL A 32 -13.44 -15.04 32.60
N ILE A 33 -14.37 -15.99 32.64
CA ILE A 33 -14.86 -16.68 31.44
C ILE A 33 -15.52 -15.70 30.47
N PHE A 34 -16.38 -14.81 30.97
CA PHE A 34 -17.02 -13.79 30.14
C PHE A 34 -16.00 -12.83 29.53
N ARG A 35 -14.99 -12.41 30.29
CA ARG A 35 -13.92 -11.56 29.76
C ARG A 35 -13.18 -12.25 28.62
N VAL A 36 -12.75 -13.50 28.81
CA VAL A 36 -12.08 -14.29 27.77
C VAL A 36 -13.00 -14.47 26.54
N GLY A 37 -14.30 -14.73 26.75
CA GLY A 37 -15.27 -14.85 25.66
C GLY A 37 -15.45 -13.56 24.86
N ILE A 38 -15.53 -12.41 25.54
CA ILE A 38 -15.63 -11.08 24.89
C ILE A 38 -14.34 -10.76 24.13
N ASP A 39 -13.18 -11.01 24.72
CA ASP A 39 -11.89 -10.76 24.09
C ASP A 39 -11.71 -11.64 22.85
N ALA A 40 -12.09 -12.93 22.93
CA ALA A 40 -12.10 -13.84 21.78
C ALA A 40 -13.05 -13.37 20.67
N GLN A 41 -14.27 -12.94 21.02
CA GLN A 41 -15.23 -12.40 20.05
C GLN A 41 -14.70 -11.13 19.37
N ARG A 42 -14.08 -10.21 20.13
CA ARG A 42 -13.47 -8.99 19.59
C ARG A 42 -12.35 -9.32 18.61
N THR A 43 -11.44 -10.21 18.98
CA THR A 43 -10.36 -10.68 18.11
C THR A 43 -10.91 -11.35 16.84
N ALA A 44 -11.97 -12.15 16.94
CA ALA A 44 -12.60 -12.77 15.79
C ALA A 44 -13.20 -11.75 14.82
N ILE A 45 -13.85 -10.69 15.34
CA ILE A 45 -14.37 -9.58 14.51
C ILE A 45 -13.22 -8.82 13.83
N ALA A 46 -12.13 -8.54 14.54
CA ALA A 46 -10.96 -7.88 13.98
C ALA A 46 -10.31 -8.70 12.87
N ASN A 47 -10.14 -10.01 13.07
CA ASN A 47 -9.67 -10.93 12.04
C ASN A 47 -10.59 -10.95 10.82
N ALA A 48 -11.91 -10.96 11.02
CA ALA A 48 -12.86 -10.94 9.91
C ALA A 48 -12.77 -9.64 9.08
N GLU A 49 -12.60 -8.49 9.73
CA GLU A 49 -12.37 -7.21 9.05
C GLU A 49 -11.09 -7.25 8.22
N ILE A 50 -9.98 -7.68 8.81
CA ILE A 50 -8.70 -7.80 8.10
C ILE A 50 -8.84 -8.73 6.89
N MET A 51 -9.45 -9.91 7.04
CA MET A 51 -9.61 -10.84 5.92
C MET A 51 -10.48 -10.29 4.79
N GLN A 52 -11.47 -9.44 5.10
CA GLN A 52 -12.23 -8.72 4.07
C GLN A 52 -11.36 -7.73 3.31
N LYS A 53 -10.50 -6.97 4.02
CA LYS A 53 -9.52 -6.05 3.42
C LYS A 53 -8.53 -6.79 2.53
N VAL A 54 -7.97 -7.91 2.99
CA VAL A 54 -7.06 -8.77 2.20
C VAL A 54 -7.74 -9.20 0.90
N ARG A 55 -8.98 -9.69 0.97
CA ARG A 55 -9.72 -10.11 -0.22
C ARG A 55 -9.93 -8.96 -1.20
N ALA A 56 -10.37 -7.80 -0.72
CA ALA A 56 -10.58 -6.63 -1.58
C ALA A 56 -9.28 -6.20 -2.29
N ILE A 57 -8.16 -6.14 -1.57
CA ILE A 57 -6.86 -5.79 -2.16
C ILE A 57 -6.42 -6.84 -3.19
N THR A 58 -6.48 -8.12 -2.84
CA THR A 58 -6.00 -9.21 -3.71
C THR A 58 -6.87 -9.43 -4.94
N ASP A 59 -8.20 -9.33 -4.82
CA ASP A 59 -9.13 -9.39 -5.96
C ASP A 59 -8.87 -8.21 -6.92
N GLN A 60 -8.66 -7.01 -6.38
CA GLN A 60 -8.35 -5.83 -7.20
C GLN A 60 -7.00 -5.95 -7.90
N LEU A 61 -5.94 -6.37 -7.19
CA LEU A 61 -4.64 -6.65 -7.80
C LEU A 61 -4.75 -7.69 -8.92
N ASN A 62 -5.46 -8.80 -8.67
CA ASN A 62 -5.67 -9.83 -9.69
C ASN A 62 -6.42 -9.28 -10.92
N ALA A 63 -7.44 -8.45 -10.72
CA ALA A 63 -8.20 -7.86 -11.81
C ALA A 63 -7.32 -6.95 -12.68
N ASP A 64 -6.53 -6.08 -12.05
CA ASP A 64 -5.71 -5.11 -12.78
C ASP A 64 -4.52 -5.76 -13.48
N PHE A 65 -3.83 -6.70 -12.83
CA PHE A 65 -2.70 -7.40 -13.43
C PHE A 65 -3.12 -8.45 -14.47
N LYS A 66 -4.34 -8.98 -14.39
CA LYS A 66 -4.91 -9.79 -15.49
C LYS A 66 -5.04 -8.96 -16.77
N GLY A 67 -5.30 -7.66 -16.64
CA GLY A 67 -5.34 -6.72 -17.74
C GLY A 67 -3.98 -6.11 -18.11
N LEU A 68 -2.87 -6.50 -17.47
CA LEU A 68 -1.58 -5.82 -17.64
C LEU A 68 -1.18 -5.72 -19.13
N ASN A 69 -1.06 -4.49 -19.62
CA ASN A 69 -0.66 -4.24 -20.99
C ASN A 69 0.87 -4.23 -21.07
N LYS A 70 1.48 -5.36 -21.46
CA LYS A 70 2.95 -5.48 -21.60
C LYS A 70 3.54 -4.65 -22.74
N ASP A 71 2.71 -4.10 -23.62
CA ASP A 71 3.16 -3.14 -24.64
C ASP A 71 3.25 -1.71 -24.09
N SER A 72 2.79 -1.46 -22.86
CA SER A 72 2.78 -0.16 -22.20
C SER A 72 3.97 0.07 -21.26
N GLU A 73 4.07 1.28 -20.71
CA GLU A 73 5.07 1.57 -19.68
C GLU A 73 4.71 0.94 -18.33
N ILE A 74 5.71 0.38 -17.65
CA ILE A 74 5.62 -0.04 -16.26
C ILE A 74 6.73 0.66 -15.49
N PHE A 75 6.37 1.28 -14.37
CA PHE A 75 7.30 1.93 -13.47
C PHE A 75 7.13 1.40 -12.06
N VAL A 76 8.20 0.83 -11.49
CA VAL A 76 8.23 0.35 -10.11
C VAL A 76 9.31 1.11 -9.37
N ALA A 77 9.00 1.55 -8.15
CA ALA A 77 9.97 2.19 -7.28
C ALA A 77 9.85 1.64 -5.85
N TRP A 78 10.98 1.29 -5.24
CA TRP A 78 11.00 0.66 -3.93
C TRP A 78 11.59 1.58 -2.88
N VAL A 79 10.81 1.91 -1.87
CA VAL A 79 11.21 2.86 -0.82
C VAL A 79 11.30 2.11 0.49
N ALA A 80 12.49 2.06 1.08
CA ALA A 80 12.72 1.56 2.42
C ALA A 80 13.05 2.73 3.36
N ARG A 81 12.44 2.76 4.55
CA ARG A 81 12.73 3.76 5.59
C ARG A 81 13.06 3.06 6.89
N ALA A 82 14.15 3.48 7.53
CA ALA A 82 14.56 2.92 8.81
C ALA A 82 13.49 3.17 9.87
N VAL A 83 13.15 2.12 10.61
CA VAL A 83 12.29 2.19 11.79
C VAL A 83 13.16 2.59 12.98
N PRO A 84 12.80 3.61 13.77
CA PRO A 84 13.54 3.95 14.98
C PRO A 84 13.61 2.76 15.93
N ASP A 85 14.74 2.53 16.61
CA ASP A 85 14.94 1.38 17.50
C ASP A 85 13.83 1.23 18.57
N ALA A 86 13.29 2.35 19.05
CA ALA A 86 12.19 2.36 20.02
C ALA A 86 10.85 1.84 19.47
N MET A 87 10.71 1.74 18.15
CA MET A 87 9.53 1.25 17.43
C MET A 87 9.76 -0.10 16.74
N ARG A 88 11.00 -0.60 16.72
CA ARG A 88 11.36 -1.88 16.13
C ARG A 88 10.66 -3.00 16.89
N LYS A 89 9.89 -3.82 16.18
CA LYS A 89 9.31 -5.04 16.75
C LYS A 89 10.26 -6.21 16.51
N ASP A 90 10.13 -7.28 17.29
CA ASP A 90 10.93 -8.51 17.13
C ASP A 90 10.83 -9.13 15.72
N ASN A 91 9.79 -8.77 14.95
CA ASN A 91 9.58 -9.23 13.58
C ASN A 91 10.15 -8.28 12.49
N ASP A 92 10.64 -7.10 12.86
CA ASP A 92 11.29 -6.13 11.95
C ASP A 92 12.78 -6.47 11.83
N LEU A 93 13.08 -7.66 11.32
CA LEU A 93 14.43 -8.24 11.29
C LEU A 93 15.42 -7.34 10.53
N ASP A 94 14.98 -6.69 9.45
CA ASP A 94 15.81 -5.75 8.69
C ASP A 94 15.80 -4.33 9.30
N GLY A 95 14.79 -3.97 10.10
CA GLY A 95 14.62 -2.64 10.70
C GLY A 95 14.12 -1.57 9.74
N TYR A 96 13.46 -1.95 8.63
CA TYR A 96 12.94 -1.01 7.66
C TYR A 96 11.45 -1.24 7.35
N GLU A 97 10.70 -0.15 7.18
CA GLU A 97 9.35 -0.18 6.60
C GLU A 97 9.41 0.09 5.09
N ARG A 98 8.56 -0.61 4.33
CA ARG A 98 8.47 -0.51 2.87
C ARG A 98 7.25 0.30 2.39
N PHE A 99 7.52 1.24 1.49
CA PHE A 99 6.53 2.16 0.90
C PHE A 99 6.60 2.13 -0.62
N ASP A 100 6.51 0.93 -1.18
CA ASP A 100 6.75 0.74 -2.60
C ASP A 100 5.61 1.34 -3.44
N ARG A 101 5.91 1.52 -4.73
CA ARG A 101 5.06 2.18 -5.72
C ARG A 101 5.12 1.38 -7.01
N ILE A 102 3.98 1.19 -7.66
CA ILE A 102 3.94 0.64 -9.01
C ILE A 102 2.91 1.39 -9.85
N VAL A 103 3.33 1.79 -11.04
CA VAL A 103 2.50 2.39 -12.09
C VAL A 103 2.57 1.49 -13.30
N PHE A 104 1.43 1.17 -13.90
CA PHE A 104 1.35 0.39 -15.12
C PHE A 104 0.07 0.74 -15.87
N PHE A 105 -0.05 0.26 -17.11
CA PHE A 105 -1.33 0.32 -17.81
C PHE A 105 -1.96 -1.06 -17.84
N ALA A 106 -3.28 -1.08 -17.66
CA ALA A 106 -4.09 -2.27 -17.79
C ALA A 106 -5.19 -2.03 -18.82
N ASP A 107 -5.52 -3.08 -19.55
CA ASP A 107 -6.68 -3.18 -20.41
C ASP A 107 -7.83 -3.86 -19.66
N GLY A 108 -9.04 -3.34 -19.81
CA GLY A 108 -10.20 -3.76 -19.03
C GLY A 108 -11.46 -3.01 -19.41
N ASP A 109 -12.48 -3.02 -18.54
CA ASP A 109 -13.67 -2.18 -18.67
C ASP A 109 -13.65 -1.15 -17.53
N PHE A 110 -13.05 0.02 -17.80
CA PHE A 110 -12.88 1.06 -16.80
C PHE A 110 -13.96 2.11 -16.92
N GLN A 111 -14.44 2.58 -15.77
CA GLN A 111 -15.43 3.64 -15.68
C GLN A 111 -15.06 4.64 -14.58
N SER A 112 -15.29 5.93 -14.84
CA SER A 112 -15.10 6.99 -13.84
C SER A 112 -16.17 6.97 -12.74
N HIS A 113 -15.78 7.40 -11.55
CA HIS A 113 -16.60 7.49 -10.35
C HIS A 113 -17.32 8.84 -10.21
N GLY A 114 -16.63 9.96 -10.39
CA GLY A 114 -17.16 11.31 -10.22
C GLY A 114 -17.44 12.05 -11.53
N ALA A 115 -16.78 11.69 -12.63
CA ALA A 115 -16.92 12.47 -13.88
C ALA A 115 -18.36 12.48 -14.45
N ASN A 116 -18.79 13.64 -14.97
CA ASN A 116 -20.06 13.84 -15.64
C ASN A 116 -19.85 14.56 -17.00
N PRO A 117 -20.11 13.91 -18.15
CA PRO A 117 -20.65 12.56 -18.30
C PRO A 117 -19.69 11.48 -17.77
N LYS A 118 -20.25 10.31 -17.45
CA LYS A 118 -19.44 9.14 -17.07
C LYS A 118 -18.49 8.78 -18.20
N ILE A 119 -17.21 8.72 -17.88
CA ILE A 119 -16.16 8.37 -18.83
C ILE A 119 -15.96 6.86 -18.77
N ARG A 120 -15.86 6.24 -19.93
CA ARG A 120 -15.55 4.81 -20.07
C ARG A 120 -14.36 4.67 -21.00
N GLY A 121 -13.52 3.70 -20.72
CA GLY A 121 -12.38 3.38 -21.56
C GLY A 121 -11.90 1.96 -21.33
N ASN A 122 -11.20 1.44 -22.32
CA ASN A 122 -10.69 0.07 -22.31
C ASN A 122 -9.25 -0.03 -21.79
N THR A 123 -8.58 1.09 -21.57
CA THR A 123 -7.21 1.15 -21.05
C THR A 123 -7.14 2.22 -19.96
N ALA A 124 -6.47 1.92 -18.87
CA ALA A 124 -6.24 2.87 -17.78
C ALA A 124 -4.82 2.77 -17.26
N ARG A 125 -4.26 3.91 -16.86
CA ARG A 125 -3.08 4.00 -16.01
C ARG A 125 -3.49 3.73 -14.57
N ILE A 126 -2.83 2.79 -13.92
CA ILE A 126 -3.09 2.38 -12.54
C ILE A 126 -1.83 2.60 -11.72
N CYS A 127 -1.96 3.26 -10.58
CA CYS A 127 -0.90 3.43 -9.60
C CYS A 127 -1.32 2.88 -8.24
N TYR A 128 -0.52 1.97 -7.69
CA TYR A 128 -0.66 1.51 -6.31
C TYR A 128 0.41 2.10 -5.42
N MET A 129 -0.04 2.66 -4.30
CA MET A 129 0.86 3.25 -3.31
C MET A 129 0.16 3.65 -2.02
N LEU A 130 0.93 3.86 -0.96
CA LEU A 130 0.40 4.47 0.26
C LEU A 130 0.22 5.99 0.08
N ALA A 131 -0.98 6.48 0.40
CA ALA A 131 -1.38 7.87 0.20
C ALA A 131 -0.86 8.80 1.30
N LYS A 132 -0.63 10.06 0.91
CA LYS A 132 -0.50 11.19 1.84
C LYS A 132 -1.86 11.53 2.42
N LYS A 133 -1.85 12.23 3.56
CA LYS A 133 -3.05 12.85 4.13
C LYS A 133 -2.99 14.36 4.04
N PRO A 134 -4.12 15.06 3.90
CA PRO A 134 -4.13 16.51 4.05
C PRO A 134 -3.57 16.90 5.42
N SER A 135 -2.92 18.06 5.50
CA SER A 135 -2.55 18.62 6.80
C SER A 135 -3.81 19.09 7.54
N PRO A 136 -3.92 18.86 8.86
CA PRO A 136 -5.00 19.45 9.64
C PRO A 136 -4.89 20.98 9.73
N ILE A 137 -3.74 21.57 9.37
CA ILE A 137 -3.50 23.01 9.36
C ILE A 137 -3.61 23.50 7.91
N PRO A 138 -4.55 24.42 7.59
CA PRO A 138 -4.68 24.99 6.26
C PRO A 138 -3.38 25.64 5.77
N GLY A 139 -3.01 25.37 4.51
CA GLY A 139 -1.81 25.93 3.88
C GLY A 139 -0.50 25.20 4.21
N GLN A 140 -0.53 24.15 5.04
CA GLN A 140 0.63 23.28 5.23
C GLN A 140 0.66 22.14 4.20
N PRO A 141 1.87 21.63 3.86
CA PRO A 141 2.00 20.52 2.93
C PRO A 141 1.34 19.25 3.49
N PRO A 142 0.88 18.33 2.61
CA PRO A 142 0.31 17.06 3.04
C PRO A 142 1.26 16.25 3.94
N ILE A 143 0.69 15.54 4.91
CA ILE A 143 1.44 14.63 5.79
C ILE A 143 1.89 13.45 4.94
N LYS A 144 3.21 13.34 4.77
CA LYS A 144 3.87 12.21 4.10
C LYS A 144 3.58 10.89 4.83
N VAL A 145 3.71 9.78 4.12
CA VAL A 145 3.33 8.45 4.62
C VAL A 145 4.13 8.04 5.86
N ASP A 146 5.42 8.36 5.89
CA ASP A 146 6.34 8.14 7.02
C ASP A 146 5.96 8.97 8.25
N GLY A 147 5.33 10.13 8.07
CA GLY A 147 4.76 10.95 9.15
C GLY A 147 3.42 10.45 9.68
N GLN A 148 2.81 9.44 9.06
CA GLN A 148 1.52 8.87 9.50
C GLN A 148 1.72 7.64 10.37
N LYS A 149 0.84 7.48 11.36
CA LYS A 149 0.75 6.25 12.16
C LYS A 149 0.42 5.06 11.26
N PRO A 150 1.06 3.89 11.44
CA PRO A 150 0.83 2.70 10.61
C PRO A 150 -0.65 2.33 10.43
N GLU A 151 -1.43 2.32 11.51
CA GLU A 151 -2.86 1.97 11.50
C GLU A 151 -3.76 3.03 10.85
N LYS A 152 -3.21 4.19 10.48
CA LYS A 152 -3.94 5.29 9.82
C LYS A 152 -3.56 5.46 8.36
N ARG A 153 -2.54 4.77 7.86
CA ARG A 153 -2.12 4.84 6.45
C ARG A 153 -3.20 4.24 5.55
N ILE A 154 -3.27 4.73 4.31
CA ILE A 154 -4.27 4.33 3.31
C ILE A 154 -3.52 3.82 2.09
N LEU A 155 -3.85 2.62 1.63
CA LEU A 155 -3.46 2.13 0.31
C LEU A 155 -4.36 2.78 -0.73
N ALA A 156 -3.75 3.55 -1.62
CA ALA A 156 -4.39 4.14 -2.77
C ALA A 156 -4.22 3.26 -4.00
N ARG A 157 -5.27 3.25 -4.81
CA ARG A 157 -5.28 2.79 -6.19
C ARG A 157 -5.77 3.96 -7.04
N ASN A 158 -4.83 4.72 -7.60
CA ASN A 158 -5.17 5.82 -8.49
C ASN A 158 -5.35 5.30 -9.92
N GLN A 159 -6.49 5.58 -10.54
CA GLN A 159 -6.85 5.10 -11.88
C GLN A 159 -7.17 6.28 -12.78
N HIS A 160 -6.44 6.40 -13.89
CA HIS A 160 -6.72 7.36 -14.95
C HIS A 160 -7.08 6.62 -16.23
N ILE A 161 -8.31 6.78 -16.69
CA ILE A 161 -8.79 6.21 -17.95
C ILE A 161 -8.15 6.95 -19.12
N MET A 162 -7.49 6.22 -20.02
CA MET A 162 -6.94 6.77 -21.24
C MET A 162 -8.07 6.97 -22.25
N THR A 163 -8.26 8.19 -22.74
CA THR A 163 -9.36 8.50 -23.67
C THR A 163 -8.94 9.48 -24.76
N ALA A 164 -9.47 9.29 -25.96
CA ALA A 164 -9.31 10.21 -27.09
C ALA A 164 -10.60 11.02 -27.35
N ASP A 165 -11.57 10.99 -26.42
CA ASP A 165 -12.84 11.69 -26.59
C ASP A 165 -12.60 13.20 -26.76
N PRO A 166 -12.89 13.78 -27.94
CA PRO A 166 -12.60 15.18 -28.22
C PRO A 166 -13.47 16.12 -27.38
N THR A 167 -14.60 15.66 -26.85
CA THR A 167 -15.56 16.47 -26.08
C THR A 167 -15.10 16.77 -24.66
N LEU A 168 -14.17 15.96 -24.12
CA LEU A 168 -13.58 16.19 -22.81
C LEU A 168 -12.56 17.33 -22.85
N PRO A 169 -12.44 18.14 -21.80
CA PRO A 169 -11.39 19.14 -21.73
C PRO A 169 -10.02 18.44 -21.70
N ASP A 170 -9.10 18.97 -22.51
CA ASP A 170 -7.69 18.60 -22.45
C ASP A 170 -7.04 19.39 -21.31
N PHE A 171 -7.08 18.81 -20.11
CA PHE A 171 -6.50 19.47 -18.95
C PHE A 171 -4.97 19.37 -18.97
N PHE A 172 -4.39 18.32 -19.55
CA PHE A 172 -3.00 17.93 -19.32
C PHE A 172 -2.02 18.64 -20.27
N ASP A 173 -1.31 19.66 -19.76
CA ASP A 173 -0.15 20.27 -20.42
C ASP A 173 1.11 20.19 -19.52
N PRO A 174 1.97 19.18 -19.71
CA PRO A 174 3.11 18.97 -18.82
C PRO A 174 4.15 20.10 -18.85
N ASN A 175 4.13 20.98 -19.86
CA ASN A 175 5.11 22.05 -20.00
C ASN A 175 4.72 23.33 -19.25
N GLY A 176 3.42 23.57 -19.07
CA GLY A 176 2.87 24.82 -18.52
C GLY A 176 2.23 24.66 -17.14
N PHE A 177 2.17 23.45 -16.59
CA PHE A 177 1.48 23.19 -15.34
C PHE A 177 2.09 23.89 -14.14
N THR A 178 1.24 24.63 -13.44
CA THR A 178 1.48 25.04 -12.06
C THR A 178 1.38 23.83 -11.12
N ASP A 179 1.94 23.96 -9.92
CA ASP A 179 1.83 22.93 -8.88
C ASP A 179 0.37 22.55 -8.59
N SER A 180 -0.55 23.52 -8.53
CA SER A 180 -1.98 23.26 -8.33
C SER A 180 -2.57 22.38 -9.44
N GLN A 181 -2.19 22.61 -10.70
CA GLN A 181 -2.66 21.81 -11.83
C GLN A 181 -2.07 20.40 -11.81
N TRP A 182 -0.80 20.22 -11.44
CA TRP A 182 -0.21 18.90 -11.20
C TRP A 182 -0.95 18.12 -10.12
N PHE A 183 -1.28 18.80 -9.01
CA PHE A 183 -2.03 18.21 -7.91
C PHE A 183 -3.43 17.80 -8.37
N GLU A 184 -4.17 18.71 -9.00
CA GLU A 184 -5.53 18.46 -9.50
C GLU A 184 -5.55 17.32 -10.50
N TRP A 185 -4.66 17.35 -11.50
CA TRP A 185 -4.53 16.29 -12.49
C TRP A 185 -4.40 14.93 -11.82
N ASN A 186 -3.42 14.75 -10.93
CA ASN A 186 -3.17 13.44 -10.32
C ASN A 186 -4.19 13.03 -9.24
N ASN A 187 -4.85 13.97 -8.56
CA ASN A 187 -5.67 13.65 -7.37
C ASN A 187 -7.17 13.83 -7.57
N ARG A 188 -7.60 14.48 -8.65
CA ARG A 188 -9.02 14.84 -8.88
C ARG A 188 -9.55 14.30 -10.19
N PHE A 189 -8.71 14.28 -11.23
CA PHE A 189 -9.12 13.74 -12.52
C PHE A 189 -8.97 12.22 -12.55
N GLU A 190 -9.94 11.57 -13.19
CA GLU A 190 -10.01 10.12 -13.33
C GLU A 190 -9.69 9.65 -14.75
N TYR A 191 -9.20 10.55 -15.59
CA TYR A 191 -8.90 10.29 -16.99
C TYR A 191 -7.73 11.14 -17.47
N ASP A 192 -7.03 10.62 -18.46
CA ASP A 192 -6.02 11.33 -19.23
C ASP A 192 -6.53 11.41 -20.68
N LYS A 193 -6.67 12.63 -21.23
CA LYS A 193 -7.09 12.84 -22.63
C LYS A 193 -5.93 12.58 -23.59
N MET A 194 -5.45 11.35 -23.58
CA MET A 194 -4.25 10.92 -24.25
C MET A 194 -4.38 9.45 -24.62
N SER A 195 -3.86 9.08 -25.78
CA SER A 195 -3.69 7.67 -26.16
C SER A 195 -2.45 7.07 -25.50
N LEU A 196 -2.42 5.74 -25.37
CA LEU A 196 -1.25 5.04 -24.86
C LEU A 196 0.02 5.33 -25.70
N GLU A 197 -0.12 5.50 -27.00
CA GLU A 197 1.02 5.82 -27.88
C GLU A 197 1.55 7.23 -27.64
N GLN A 198 0.66 8.22 -27.48
CA GLN A 198 1.07 9.57 -27.08
C GLN A 198 1.80 9.57 -25.74
N TRP A 199 1.35 8.75 -24.78
CA TRP A 199 2.03 8.61 -23.49
C TRP A 199 3.48 8.16 -23.67
N LYS A 200 3.73 7.10 -24.45
CA LYS A 200 5.10 6.59 -24.71
C LYS A 200 6.01 7.62 -25.37
N GLN A 201 5.44 8.50 -26.17
CA GLN A 201 6.17 9.53 -26.92
C GLN A 201 6.41 10.82 -26.12
N ILE A 202 5.90 10.93 -24.89
CA ILE A 202 6.15 12.09 -24.03
C ILE A 202 7.67 12.25 -23.82
N PRO A 203 8.24 13.44 -24.05
CA PRO A 203 9.66 13.69 -23.82
C PRO A 203 10.09 13.35 -22.40
N TYR A 204 11.30 12.78 -22.25
CA TYR A 204 11.85 12.36 -20.96
C TYR A 204 11.79 13.44 -19.87
N GLU A 205 12.04 14.70 -20.24
CA GLU A 205 11.98 15.85 -19.31
C GLU A 205 10.58 16.05 -18.69
N ASN A 206 9.53 15.77 -19.45
CA ASN A 206 8.16 15.82 -18.94
C ASN A 206 7.81 14.52 -18.20
N LYS A 207 8.31 13.39 -18.71
CA LYS A 207 8.10 12.06 -18.11
C LYS A 207 8.59 12.02 -16.67
N LYS A 208 9.75 12.60 -16.36
CA LYS A 208 10.27 12.61 -14.99
C LYS A 208 9.39 13.39 -14.01
N ASN A 209 8.82 14.50 -14.45
CA ASN A 209 7.87 15.28 -13.65
C ASN A 209 6.59 14.47 -13.41
N MET A 210 6.04 13.87 -14.46
CA MET A 210 4.84 13.03 -14.36
C MET A 210 5.04 11.85 -13.42
N LEU A 211 6.10 11.06 -13.60
CA LEU A 211 6.37 9.89 -12.76
C LEU A 211 6.58 10.30 -11.31
N SER A 212 7.27 11.42 -11.05
CA SER A 212 7.43 11.95 -9.69
C SER A 212 6.07 12.34 -9.08
N VAL A 213 5.21 13.01 -9.85
CA VAL A 213 3.86 13.40 -9.41
C VAL A 213 2.97 12.18 -9.16
N ILE A 214 3.04 11.15 -10.00
CA ILE A 214 2.18 9.97 -9.85
C ILE A 214 2.61 9.12 -8.65
N THR A 215 3.92 8.92 -8.46
CA THR A 215 4.45 7.96 -7.49
C THR A 215 4.81 8.55 -6.13
N GLY A 216 4.91 9.87 -6.02
CA GLY A 216 5.32 10.50 -4.76
C GLY A 216 6.82 10.44 -4.49
N ILE A 217 7.64 9.96 -5.44
CA ILE A 217 9.09 9.82 -5.28
C ILE A 217 9.83 10.78 -6.21
N LYS A 218 11.08 11.08 -5.86
CA LYS A 218 11.97 11.83 -6.74
C LYS A 218 12.46 10.90 -7.86
N PHE A 219 11.98 11.11 -9.08
CA PHE A 219 12.52 10.43 -10.26
C PHE A 219 13.47 11.37 -11.01
N ASP A 220 14.76 11.03 -11.02
CA ASP A 220 15.84 11.85 -11.59
C ASP A 220 15.88 13.27 -10.96
N VAL A 221 15.92 14.33 -11.76
CA VAL A 221 15.87 15.73 -11.32
C VAL A 221 14.58 16.38 -11.83
N PRO A 222 13.45 16.21 -11.12
CA PRO A 222 12.18 16.82 -11.50
C PRO A 222 12.18 18.33 -11.19
N THR A 223 11.43 19.09 -11.98
CA THR A 223 11.26 20.55 -11.82
C THR A 223 9.99 20.93 -11.05
N VAL A 224 9.07 19.98 -10.85
CA VAL A 224 7.82 20.14 -10.10
C VAL A 224 8.04 20.07 -8.59
N SER A 225 7.29 20.87 -7.82
CA SER A 225 7.41 20.90 -6.35
C SER A 225 7.09 19.55 -5.72
N ARG A 226 7.84 19.19 -4.66
CA ARG A 226 7.65 17.95 -3.90
C ARG A 226 6.28 17.86 -3.22
N ASP A 227 5.65 19.00 -2.92
CA ASP A 227 4.40 19.03 -2.18
C ASP A 227 3.24 18.42 -2.96
N VAL A 228 3.31 18.44 -4.30
CA VAL A 228 2.27 17.90 -5.19
C VAL A 228 2.52 16.45 -5.61
N TRP A 229 3.63 15.85 -5.17
CA TRP A 229 3.96 14.48 -5.55
C TRP A 229 3.13 13.45 -4.79
N GLY A 230 2.59 12.49 -5.52
CA GLY A 230 1.78 11.40 -5.03
C GLY A 230 0.30 11.75 -4.85
N SER A 231 -0.43 10.77 -4.33
CA SER A 231 -1.85 10.77 -4.08
C SER A 231 -2.08 11.21 -2.65
N THR A 232 -3.01 12.13 -2.49
CA THR A 232 -3.50 12.65 -1.22
C THR A 232 -4.95 12.24 -1.11
N ILE A 233 -5.28 11.48 -0.08
CA ILE A 233 -6.65 11.04 0.17
C ILE A 233 -7.13 11.72 1.45
N ASP A 234 -8.25 12.41 1.34
CA ASP A 234 -9.01 12.92 2.47
C ASP A 234 -10.37 12.22 2.50
N PRO A 235 -10.62 11.33 3.47
CA PRO A 235 -11.93 10.68 3.61
C PRO A 235 -13.11 11.65 3.77
N ALA A 236 -12.87 12.91 4.16
CA ALA A 236 -13.90 13.95 4.23
C ALA A 236 -14.18 14.62 2.88
N ASP A 237 -13.30 14.42 1.89
CA ASP A 237 -13.39 15.01 0.57
C ASP A 237 -13.86 13.97 -0.47
N PRO A 238 -15.11 14.08 -0.97
CA PRO A 238 -15.69 13.10 -1.89
C PRO A 238 -14.89 12.97 -3.18
N ASP A 239 -14.20 14.03 -3.61
CA ASP A 239 -13.44 14.03 -4.86
C ASP A 239 -12.15 13.22 -4.75
N SER A 240 -11.71 12.83 -3.55
CA SER A 240 -10.52 11.98 -3.36
C SER A 240 -10.85 10.49 -3.14
N ILE A 241 -12.11 10.15 -2.89
CA ILE A 241 -12.55 8.79 -2.51
C ILE A 241 -12.34 7.79 -3.63
N HIS A 242 -12.37 8.23 -4.90
CA HIS A 242 -12.16 7.36 -6.05
C HIS A 242 -10.79 6.66 -6.06
N MET A 243 -9.80 7.19 -5.32
CA MET A 243 -8.47 6.58 -5.16
C MET A 243 -8.35 5.63 -3.97
N LEU A 244 -9.31 5.60 -3.04
CA LEU A 244 -9.23 4.83 -1.79
C LEU A 244 -9.45 3.34 -2.07
N LEU A 245 -8.41 2.52 -1.87
CA LEU A 245 -8.54 1.06 -1.94
C LEU A 245 -8.79 0.45 -0.55
N CYS A 246 -7.93 0.77 0.41
CA CYS A 246 -8.03 0.20 1.76
C CYS A 246 -7.39 1.12 2.80
N ASP A 247 -8.03 1.24 3.97
CA ASP A 247 -7.46 1.91 5.13
C ASP A 247 -6.71 0.92 6.05
N GLY A 248 -5.87 1.45 6.93
CA GLY A 248 -5.12 0.66 7.91
C GLY A 248 -4.02 -0.20 7.30
N VAL A 249 -3.45 0.21 6.16
CA VAL A 249 -2.35 -0.49 5.50
C VAL A 249 -1.03 0.12 5.93
N ALA A 250 -0.37 -0.51 6.91
CA ALA A 250 0.87 -0.03 7.50
C ALA A 250 2.04 -0.06 6.48
N GLU A 251 2.18 -1.19 5.79
CA GLU A 251 3.28 -1.46 4.87
C GLU A 251 2.72 -1.93 3.53
N PHE A 252 3.38 -1.51 2.44
CA PHE A 252 3.11 -2.02 1.10
C PHE A 252 4.44 -2.28 0.38
N LYS A 253 4.76 -3.56 0.24
CA LYS A 253 6.01 -4.08 -0.31
C LYS A 253 5.74 -4.82 -1.62
N ILE A 254 6.53 -4.54 -2.64
CA ILE A 254 6.52 -5.18 -3.94
C ILE A 254 7.89 -5.81 -4.15
N GLN A 255 7.90 -7.07 -4.51
CA GLN A 255 9.11 -7.77 -4.94
C GLN A 255 8.79 -8.55 -6.22
N SER A 256 9.81 -8.79 -7.03
CA SER A 256 9.71 -9.64 -8.21
C SER A 256 10.57 -10.89 -8.02
N TRP A 257 10.18 -11.99 -8.63
CA TRP A 257 11.05 -13.16 -8.71
C TRP A 257 12.17 -12.92 -9.71
N TYR A 258 13.43 -13.09 -9.29
CA TYR A 258 14.60 -12.92 -10.16
C TYR A 258 15.34 -14.23 -10.38
N ASP A 259 15.17 -14.82 -11.56
CA ASP A 259 15.70 -16.16 -11.87
C ASP A 259 17.23 -16.26 -11.78
N ALA A 260 17.97 -15.20 -12.11
CA ALA A 260 19.43 -15.25 -12.02
C ALA A 260 19.95 -15.44 -10.58
N GLN A 261 19.17 -15.02 -9.58
CA GLN A 261 19.53 -15.15 -8.15
C GLN A 261 18.62 -16.12 -7.39
N GLN A 262 17.59 -16.68 -8.04
CA GLN A 262 16.61 -17.60 -7.45
C GLN A 262 15.98 -17.08 -6.14
N ARG A 263 15.67 -15.78 -6.09
CA ARG A 263 15.07 -15.12 -4.92
C ARG A 263 14.16 -13.94 -5.30
N TRP A 264 13.51 -13.36 -4.30
CA TRP A 264 12.67 -12.16 -4.45
C TRP A 264 13.51 -10.89 -4.36
N VAL A 265 13.35 -9.94 -5.28
CA VAL A 265 14.12 -8.68 -5.31
C VAL A 265 13.18 -7.46 -5.49
N PRO A 266 13.51 -6.29 -4.89
CA PRO A 266 14.65 -6.02 -4.02
C PRO A 266 14.40 -6.35 -2.55
N GLU A 267 15.46 -6.71 -1.83
CA GLU A 267 15.50 -6.92 -0.38
C GLU A 267 16.47 -5.95 0.29
N VAL A 268 16.12 -5.55 1.52
CA VAL A 268 16.93 -4.64 2.33
C VAL A 268 18.15 -5.37 2.87
N ASP A 269 17.92 -6.56 3.41
CA ASP A 269 18.93 -7.46 3.96
C ASP A 269 18.65 -8.88 3.40
N PRO A 270 19.15 -9.20 2.20
CA PRO A 270 18.92 -10.48 1.53
C PRO A 270 19.37 -11.72 2.31
N ASP A 271 20.47 -11.67 3.08
CA ASP A 271 20.96 -12.82 3.84
C ASP A 271 20.52 -12.83 5.32
N GLY A 272 19.99 -11.70 5.81
CA GLY A 272 19.39 -11.58 7.14
C GLY A 272 20.41 -11.47 8.26
N ASP A 273 21.66 -11.10 7.96
CA ASP A 273 22.73 -11.00 8.94
C ASP A 273 22.84 -9.63 9.62
N GLY A 274 22.05 -8.65 9.17
CA GLY A 274 22.02 -7.27 9.66
C GLY A 274 23.04 -6.33 9.02
N ASP A 275 23.92 -6.83 8.14
CA ASP A 275 24.83 -6.02 7.31
C ASP A 275 24.18 -5.64 5.98
N LEU A 276 24.09 -4.34 5.71
CA LEU A 276 23.49 -3.82 4.48
C LEU A 276 24.49 -3.73 3.32
N SER A 277 25.49 -4.62 3.27
CA SER A 277 26.49 -4.62 2.20
C SER A 277 25.99 -5.27 0.91
N ASP A 278 25.10 -6.26 1.04
CA ASP A 278 24.45 -7.00 -0.04
C ASP A 278 23.08 -6.40 -0.46
N THR A 279 22.60 -5.40 0.29
CA THR A 279 21.32 -4.71 0.06
C THR A 279 21.05 -4.35 -1.39
N ASN A 280 19.80 -4.47 -1.82
CA ASN A 280 19.36 -4.07 -3.15
C ASN A 280 18.92 -2.60 -3.22
N PHE A 281 18.99 -1.89 -2.11
CA PHE A 281 18.67 -0.47 -2.00
C PHE A 281 19.91 0.40 -2.15
N MET A 282 19.73 1.63 -2.62
CA MET A 282 20.87 2.54 -2.69
C MET A 282 21.29 2.95 -1.28
N ARG A 283 22.59 2.89 -1.00
CA ARG A 283 23.15 3.32 0.27
C ARG A 283 23.37 4.82 0.27
N GLY A 284 23.04 5.48 1.39
CA GLY A 284 23.36 6.89 1.58
C GLY A 284 24.85 7.07 1.89
N GLY A 285 25.38 8.28 1.69
CA GLY A 285 26.77 8.61 2.01
C GLY A 285 27.14 8.60 3.51
N GLY A 286 26.18 8.29 4.40
CA GLY A 286 26.36 8.24 5.85
C GLY A 286 26.70 6.85 6.40
N ALA A 287 26.78 6.71 7.73
CA ALA A 287 27.20 5.51 8.46
C ALA A 287 26.21 4.33 8.34
N GLY A 288 26.11 3.73 7.16
CA GLY A 288 25.48 2.43 6.92
C GLY A 288 24.01 2.43 6.49
N GLY A 289 23.31 3.57 6.56
CA GLY A 289 21.87 3.65 6.22
C GLY A 289 21.56 3.70 4.72
N LEU A 290 20.35 3.30 4.35
CA LEU A 290 19.82 3.45 3.00
C LEU A 290 19.55 4.93 2.66
N ASP A 291 19.74 5.32 1.40
CA ASP A 291 19.39 6.65 0.91
C ASP A 291 17.87 6.73 0.67
N PRO A 292 17.13 7.54 1.45
CA PRO A 292 15.69 7.67 1.29
C PRO A 292 15.24 8.35 -0.02
N GLU A 293 16.15 9.04 -0.71
CA GLU A 293 15.86 9.83 -1.91
C GLU A 293 16.46 9.20 -3.18
N ALA A 294 17.49 8.36 -3.07
CA ALA A 294 17.98 7.52 -4.18
C ALA A 294 17.20 6.20 -4.21
N VAL A 295 15.99 6.25 -4.78
CA VAL A 295 15.06 5.11 -4.78
C VAL A 295 15.43 4.15 -5.91
N PRO A 296 15.73 2.85 -5.62
CA PRO A 296 15.85 1.86 -6.68
C PRO A 296 14.53 1.71 -7.43
N GLY A 297 14.60 1.42 -8.72
CA GLY A 297 13.42 1.35 -9.56
C GLY A 297 13.66 0.68 -10.91
N VAL A 298 12.55 0.41 -11.58
CA VAL A 298 12.52 -0.10 -12.95
C VAL A 298 11.55 0.74 -13.74
N LEU A 299 12.02 1.27 -14.87
CA LEU A 299 11.18 1.80 -15.93
C LEU A 299 11.27 0.83 -17.11
N TYR A 300 10.12 0.42 -17.62
CA TYR A 300 9.96 -0.45 -18.77
C TYR A 300 8.99 0.21 -19.76
N PRO A 301 9.12 0.01 -21.08
CA PRO A 301 10.18 -0.68 -21.81
C PRO A 301 11.30 0.27 -22.29
N ASN A 302 12.38 -0.31 -22.80
CA ASN A 302 13.41 0.34 -23.61
C ASN A 302 13.37 -0.25 -25.03
N PRO A 303 13.36 0.58 -26.09
CA PRO A 303 13.30 2.05 -26.09
C PRO A 303 11.92 2.63 -25.69
N PRO A 304 11.83 3.93 -25.32
CA PRO A 304 12.92 4.90 -25.34
C PRO A 304 13.69 5.04 -24.02
N TYR A 305 13.06 4.78 -22.87
CA TYR A 305 13.61 5.22 -21.57
C TYR A 305 13.85 4.09 -20.56
N GLY A 306 13.54 2.84 -20.91
CA GLY A 306 13.62 1.76 -19.94
C GLY A 306 15.00 1.64 -19.29
N VAL A 307 14.99 1.44 -17.98
CA VAL A 307 16.17 1.37 -17.12
C VAL A 307 15.86 0.51 -15.91
N VAL A 308 16.82 -0.29 -15.49
CA VAL A 308 16.81 -1.00 -14.20
C VAL A 308 17.87 -0.33 -13.33
N GLN A 309 17.48 0.12 -12.16
CA GLN A 309 18.37 0.71 -11.17
C GLN A 309 18.12 0.04 -9.82
N ILE A 310 18.87 -1.03 -9.53
CA ILE A 310 18.81 -1.79 -8.28
C ILE A 310 20.24 -2.00 -7.80
N ASN A 311 20.52 -1.76 -6.52
CA ASN A 311 21.88 -1.92 -6.01
C ASN A 311 22.32 -3.39 -6.10
N ASN A 312 23.60 -3.62 -6.40
CA ASN A 312 24.18 -4.95 -6.61
C ASN A 312 23.54 -5.79 -7.74
N ILE A 313 22.75 -5.18 -8.64
CA ILE A 313 22.18 -5.85 -9.81
C ILE A 313 22.45 -5.01 -11.06
N SER A 314 23.16 -5.60 -12.03
CA SER A 314 23.38 -5.03 -13.36
C SER A 314 22.55 -5.79 -14.39
N TYR A 315 21.72 -5.07 -15.15
CA TYR A 315 20.88 -5.66 -16.19
C TYR A 315 21.02 -4.87 -17.49
N PRO A 316 21.27 -5.52 -18.66
CA PRO A 316 21.49 -4.80 -19.90
C PRO A 316 20.24 -4.03 -20.33
N ARG A 317 20.40 -2.72 -20.61
CA ARG A 317 19.30 -1.85 -21.05
C ARG A 317 18.62 -2.33 -22.33
N SER A 318 19.38 -2.99 -23.22
CA SER A 318 18.86 -3.57 -24.47
C SER A 318 17.93 -4.77 -24.27
N LEU A 319 17.88 -5.34 -23.06
CA LEU A 319 16.99 -6.47 -22.70
C LEU A 319 15.81 -6.01 -21.85
N ILE A 320 15.59 -4.71 -21.69
CA ILE A 320 14.41 -4.17 -21.00
C ILE A 320 13.28 -4.05 -22.03
N ASP A 321 12.88 -5.18 -22.60
CA ASP A 321 11.91 -5.27 -23.69
C ASP A 321 10.88 -6.38 -23.42
N LYS A 322 9.90 -6.51 -24.31
CA LYS A 322 8.79 -7.45 -24.14
C LYS A 322 9.25 -8.90 -24.19
N GLU A 323 10.24 -9.18 -25.03
CA GLU A 323 10.81 -10.50 -25.26
C GLU A 323 11.51 -11.05 -24.02
N HIS A 324 12.12 -10.18 -23.22
CA HIS A 324 12.85 -10.52 -22.00
C HIS A 324 12.09 -10.16 -20.72
N PHE A 325 10.82 -9.76 -20.81
CA PHE A 325 10.00 -9.25 -19.71
C PHE A 325 10.10 -10.09 -18.42
N SER A 326 9.99 -11.41 -18.56
CA SER A 326 10.01 -12.36 -17.43
C SER A 326 11.36 -12.46 -16.72
N ALA A 327 12.44 -11.98 -17.33
CA ALA A 327 13.79 -11.99 -16.79
C ALA A 327 14.23 -10.63 -16.21
N ILE A 328 13.43 -9.57 -16.38
CA ILE A 328 13.78 -8.22 -15.91
C ILE A 328 13.71 -8.20 -14.37
N PRO A 329 14.81 -7.95 -13.65
CA PRO A 329 14.77 -7.82 -12.19
C PRO A 329 13.90 -6.62 -11.82
N GLY A 330 12.91 -6.84 -10.94
CA GLY A 330 11.92 -5.84 -10.56
C GLY A 330 10.53 -6.03 -11.19
N LEU A 331 10.43 -6.78 -12.29
CA LEU A 331 9.16 -7.16 -12.92
C LEU A 331 9.01 -8.68 -12.89
N GLY A 332 9.95 -9.38 -13.53
CA GLY A 332 10.07 -10.82 -13.54
C GLY A 332 8.81 -11.54 -14.03
N ARG A 333 8.79 -12.86 -13.85
CA ARG A 333 7.61 -13.70 -14.11
C ARG A 333 6.49 -13.57 -13.09
N ALA A 334 6.79 -13.02 -11.92
CA ALA A 334 5.84 -12.94 -10.81
C ALA A 334 6.18 -11.76 -9.90
N LEU A 335 5.13 -11.08 -9.44
CA LEU A 335 5.19 -10.05 -8.42
C LEU A 335 4.61 -10.57 -7.11
N LYS A 336 5.34 -10.39 -6.03
CA LYS A 336 4.94 -10.66 -4.65
C LYS A 336 4.60 -9.32 -3.98
N PHE A 337 3.35 -9.18 -3.59
CA PHE A 337 2.83 -8.07 -2.81
C PHE A 337 2.74 -8.50 -1.35
N THR A 338 3.43 -7.80 -0.46
CA THR A 338 3.34 -8.01 0.97
C THR A 338 2.77 -6.76 1.62
N PHE A 339 1.77 -6.92 2.48
CA PHE A 339 1.14 -5.79 3.15
C PHE A 339 0.74 -6.14 4.57
N THR A 340 0.88 -5.16 5.47
CA THR A 340 0.53 -5.28 6.90
C THR A 340 -0.74 -4.50 7.17
N LEU A 341 -1.79 -5.17 7.64
CA LEU A 341 -3.12 -4.61 7.84
C LEU A 341 -3.48 -4.51 9.31
N HIS A 342 -4.07 -3.38 9.69
CA HIS A 342 -4.65 -3.15 11.00
C HIS A 342 -6.18 -3.16 10.94
N ASP A 343 -6.80 -3.62 12.03
CA ASP A 343 -8.24 -3.48 12.23
C ASP A 343 -8.59 -2.05 12.65
N SER A 344 -9.76 -1.60 12.25
CA SER A 344 -10.27 -0.24 12.53
C SER A 344 -10.38 0.09 14.03
N ARG A 345 -10.46 -0.94 14.88
CA ARG A 345 -10.66 -0.83 16.33
C ARG A 345 -9.36 -0.96 17.14
N GLY A 346 -8.24 -1.27 16.51
CA GLY A 346 -6.94 -1.47 17.16
C GLY A 346 -6.92 -2.64 18.14
N ILE A 347 -7.74 -3.67 17.91
CA ILE A 347 -7.74 -4.90 18.70
C ILE A 347 -6.44 -5.68 18.44
N LEU A 348 -6.02 -5.75 17.18
CA LEU A 348 -4.76 -6.34 16.72
C LEU A 348 -3.72 -5.23 16.58
N LYS A 349 -3.09 -4.88 17.71
CA LYS A 349 -2.14 -3.74 17.81
C LYS A 349 -1.00 -3.80 16.80
N GLU A 350 -0.51 -5.00 16.50
CA GLU A 350 0.61 -5.20 15.60
C GLU A 350 0.20 -5.29 14.14
N GLY A 351 -1.10 -5.42 13.87
CA GLY A 351 -1.61 -5.77 12.54
C GLY A 351 -1.34 -7.23 12.19
N GLN A 352 -1.63 -7.59 10.94
CA GLN A 352 -1.32 -8.89 10.36
C GLN A 352 -0.72 -8.69 8.97
N THR A 353 0.38 -9.39 8.70
CA THR A 353 1.08 -9.33 7.42
C THR A 353 0.60 -10.45 6.50
N PHE A 354 0.26 -10.09 5.27
CA PHE A 354 -0.18 -11.00 4.23
C PHE A 354 0.71 -10.88 3.02
N THR A 355 0.81 -11.96 2.27
CA THR A 355 1.53 -12.01 1.00
C THR A 355 0.63 -12.55 -0.08
N HIS A 356 0.61 -11.88 -1.23
CA HIS A 356 -0.13 -12.27 -2.42
C HIS A 356 0.82 -12.29 -3.61
N ILE A 357 0.74 -13.32 -4.45
CA ILE A 357 1.61 -13.47 -5.62
C ILE A 357 0.75 -13.41 -6.88
N VAL A 358 1.16 -12.55 -7.81
CA VAL A 358 0.57 -12.41 -9.14
C VAL A 358 1.59 -12.89 -10.16
N TYR A 359 1.19 -13.82 -11.03
CA TYR A 359 2.03 -14.31 -12.12
C TYR A 359 1.80 -13.47 -13.37
N LEU A 360 2.89 -13.03 -13.99
CA LEU A 360 2.90 -12.17 -15.17
C LEU A 360 3.16 -12.92 -16.47
N ASP A 361 3.56 -14.20 -16.43
CA ASP A 361 3.90 -15.00 -17.62
C ASP A 361 2.69 -15.52 -18.41
N ASN A 362 1.48 -15.35 -17.88
CA ASN A 362 0.25 -15.84 -18.51
C ASN A 362 -0.22 -14.98 -19.69
#